data_AF-A0A939AJE5-F1
#
_entry.id   AF-A0A939AJE5-F1
#
_cell.length_a   1.000
_cell.length_b   1.000
_cell.length_c   1.000
_cell.angle_alpha   90.00
_cell.angle_beta   90.00
_cell.angle_gamma   90.00
#
_symmetry.space_group_name_H-M   'P 1'
#
loop_
_entity.id
_entity.type
_entity.pdbx_description
1 polymer ?
#
loop_
_entity_poly.entity_id
_entity_poly.type
_entity_poly.pdbx_seq_one_letter_code
_entity_poly.pdbx_strand_id
1 'polypeptide(L)'
;MAIAAAGIYLYFTFGRSSARTAQVFDWFRDPASRPELMMTAGMRCNGAPFLFPTNGLIGFIWDDSFRPGHRHAGVDIFAGTEVGVTPIIAAYSGYLTRETDWISTVIIRVPKDPLRPTRQIWVYYTHMADRNGLSFVSPEFPPGIEEVYVEEGTFLGYQGNYSGDPLNPTGLHLHISVVEDDGFGNYKNELDIENTYDPSPYFGLPLNANENPDTIPVCY
;
A
#
# COMPACT_ATOMS: atom_id res chain seq x y z
N MET A 1 0.92 -5.64 40.94
CA MET A 1 2.01 -5.97 39.98
C MET A 1 1.49 -6.71 38.75
N ALA A 2 0.69 -7.79 38.88
CA ALA A 2 0.18 -8.54 37.73
C ALA A 2 -0.82 -7.79 36.82
N ILE A 3 -1.70 -6.95 37.39
CA ILE A 3 -2.67 -6.14 36.63
C ILE A 3 -1.98 -5.04 35.81
N ALA A 4 -0.92 -4.44 36.36
CA ALA A 4 -0.12 -3.45 35.64
C ALA A 4 0.66 -4.09 34.48
N ALA A 5 1.22 -5.29 34.67
CA ALA A 5 1.89 -6.04 33.61
C ALA A 5 0.92 -6.47 32.49
N ALA A 6 -0.31 -6.90 32.85
CA ALA A 6 -1.34 -7.22 31.87
C ALA A 6 -1.85 -5.97 31.12
N GLY A 7 -2.05 -4.85 31.81
CA GLY A 7 -2.44 -3.57 31.19
C GLY A 7 -1.35 -3.01 30.27
N ILE A 8 -0.08 -3.13 30.65
CA ILE A 8 1.08 -2.76 29.82
C ILE A 8 1.19 -3.70 28.61
N TYR A 9 1.01 -5.00 28.81
CA TYR A 9 1.01 -5.98 27.72
C TYR A 9 -0.13 -5.71 26.73
N LEU A 10 -1.34 -5.46 27.22
CA LEU A 10 -2.50 -5.07 26.39
C LEU A 10 -2.28 -3.73 25.70
N TYR A 11 -1.70 -2.73 26.35
CA TYR A 11 -1.35 -1.45 25.71
C TYR A 11 -0.28 -1.62 24.62
N PHE A 12 0.75 -2.43 24.84
CA PHE A 12 1.74 -2.71 23.81
C PHE A 12 1.24 -3.64 22.70
N THR A 13 0.19 -4.43 22.93
CA THR A 13 -0.42 -5.31 21.90
C THR A 13 -1.62 -4.68 21.18
N PHE A 14 -2.34 -3.75 21.80
CA PHE A 14 -3.54 -3.10 21.24
C PHE A 14 -3.44 -1.58 21.08
N GLY A 15 -2.50 -0.92 21.76
CA GLY A 15 -2.33 0.54 21.77
C GLY A 15 -1.31 1.09 20.77
N ARG A 16 -0.54 0.23 20.08
CA ARG A 16 0.48 0.66 19.09
C ARG A 16 -0.09 1.37 17.86
N SER A 17 -1.39 1.21 17.59
CA SER A 17 -2.07 1.80 16.44
C SER A 17 -2.98 2.99 16.81
N SER A 18 -3.20 3.31 18.09
CA SER A 18 -4.39 4.12 18.44
C SER A 18 -4.33 5.58 18.02
N ALA A 19 -3.16 6.22 18.03
CA ALA A 19 -3.04 7.65 17.74
C ALA A 19 -3.08 7.95 16.23
N ARG A 20 -2.33 7.19 15.41
CA ARG A 20 -2.43 7.31 13.94
C ARG A 20 -3.83 6.92 13.48
N THR A 21 -4.37 5.79 13.95
CA THR A 21 -5.72 5.35 13.56
C THR A 21 -6.80 6.36 13.93
N ALA A 22 -6.70 7.02 15.09
CA ALA A 22 -7.62 8.09 15.45
C ALA A 22 -7.56 9.26 14.45
N GLN A 23 -6.36 9.69 14.03
CA GLN A 23 -6.19 10.73 13.02
C GLN A 23 -6.80 10.34 11.67
N VAL A 24 -6.65 9.08 11.24
CA VAL A 24 -7.28 8.57 10.01
C VAL A 24 -8.80 8.65 10.10
N PHE A 25 -9.40 8.21 11.21
CA PHE A 25 -10.84 8.28 11.40
C PHE A 25 -11.36 9.72 11.53
N ASP A 26 -10.60 10.62 12.15
CA ASP A 26 -10.93 12.04 12.18
C ASP A 26 -10.93 12.63 10.77
N TRP A 27 -9.93 12.27 9.95
CA TRP A 27 -9.87 12.66 8.55
C TRP A 27 -11.03 12.08 7.73
N PHE A 28 -11.43 10.82 7.93
CA PHE A 28 -12.60 10.26 7.22
C PHE A 28 -13.90 11.02 7.52
N ARG A 29 -14.03 11.65 8.70
CA ARG A 29 -15.21 12.46 9.04
C ARG A 29 -15.19 13.83 8.35
N ASP A 30 -14.00 14.38 8.11
CA ASP A 30 -13.82 15.65 7.41
C ASP A 30 -12.51 15.67 6.60
N PRO A 31 -12.50 15.08 5.38
CA PRO A 31 -11.27 14.96 4.59
C PRO A 31 -10.65 16.30 4.19
N ALA A 32 -11.46 17.37 4.17
CA ALA A 32 -11.02 18.72 3.85
C ALA A 32 -10.31 19.42 5.02
N SER A 33 -10.38 18.86 6.24
CA SER A 33 -9.81 19.48 7.44
C SER A 33 -8.29 19.35 7.58
N ARG A 34 -7.66 18.41 6.86
CA ARG A 34 -6.23 18.10 6.97
C ARG A 34 -5.49 18.05 5.62
N PRO A 35 -5.55 19.12 4.80
CA PRO A 35 -4.85 19.14 3.52
C PRO A 35 -3.33 18.97 3.66
N GLU A 36 -2.75 19.32 4.81
CA GLU A 36 -1.33 19.17 5.13
C GLU A 36 -0.87 17.70 5.24
N LEU A 37 -1.81 16.76 5.38
CA LEU A 37 -1.52 15.33 5.48
C LEU A 37 -1.61 14.59 4.14
N MET A 38 -1.97 15.30 3.07
CA MET A 38 -2.17 14.71 1.75
C MET A 38 -0.86 14.64 0.97
N MET A 39 -0.52 13.43 0.53
CA MET A 39 0.55 13.20 -0.42
C MET A 39 0.04 13.38 -1.86
N THR A 40 0.96 13.66 -2.77
CA THR A 40 0.73 13.86 -4.20
C THR A 40 1.46 12.80 -5.00
N ALA A 41 0.81 12.24 -6.01
CA ALA A 41 1.38 11.27 -6.93
C ALA A 41 2.61 11.84 -7.64
N GLY A 42 3.65 11.03 -7.81
CA GLY A 42 4.89 11.43 -8.47
C GLY A 42 5.87 12.18 -7.56
N MET A 43 5.51 12.48 -6.30
CA MET A 43 6.48 13.01 -5.34
C MET A 43 7.54 11.97 -5.00
N ARG A 44 8.78 12.44 -4.81
CA ARG A 44 9.92 11.65 -4.37
C ARG A 44 10.45 12.24 -3.07
N CYS A 45 10.43 11.45 -2.00
CA CYS A 45 10.76 11.95 -0.66
C CYS A 45 12.18 11.55 -0.27
N ASN A 46 12.93 12.48 0.32
CA ASN A 46 14.27 12.23 0.86
C ASN A 46 15.22 11.51 -0.11
N GLY A 47 15.07 11.76 -1.42
CA GLY A 47 15.88 11.13 -2.48
C GLY A 47 15.68 9.62 -2.63
N ALA A 48 14.61 9.05 -2.04
CA ALA A 48 14.31 7.63 -2.09
C ALA A 48 13.97 7.15 -3.53
N PRO A 49 14.14 5.85 -3.82
CA PRO A 49 14.04 5.34 -5.19
C PRO A 49 12.62 5.29 -5.74
N PHE A 50 11.56 5.24 -4.92
CA PHE A 50 10.19 5.15 -5.43
C PHE A 50 9.50 6.52 -5.48
N LEU A 51 8.69 6.70 -6.53
CA LEU A 51 7.67 7.74 -6.58
C LEU A 51 6.49 7.35 -5.68
N PHE A 52 5.87 8.34 -5.06
CA PHE A 52 4.59 8.12 -4.38
C PHE A 52 3.49 7.83 -5.44
N PRO A 53 2.71 6.75 -5.31
CA PRO A 53 1.98 6.18 -6.44
C PRO A 53 0.60 6.82 -6.69
N THR A 54 0.07 7.62 -5.77
CA THR A 54 -1.29 8.17 -5.87
C THR A 54 -1.43 9.41 -5.00
N ASN A 55 -2.40 10.28 -5.28
CA ASN A 55 -2.80 11.30 -4.30
C ASN A 55 -3.49 10.60 -3.12
N GLY A 56 -3.21 11.03 -1.89
CA GLY A 56 -3.91 10.50 -0.72
C GLY A 56 -3.17 10.65 0.61
N LEU A 57 -3.89 10.37 1.69
CA LEU A 57 -3.35 10.29 3.04
C LEU A 57 -2.86 8.87 3.31
N ILE A 58 -1.66 8.74 3.88
CA ILE A 58 -1.08 7.45 4.28
C ILE A 58 -1.71 7.02 5.61
N GLY A 59 -2.74 6.18 5.55
CA GLY A 59 -3.58 5.87 6.70
C GLY A 59 -3.04 4.71 7.54
N PHE A 60 -2.72 3.60 6.89
CA PHE A 60 -2.17 2.41 7.54
C PHE A 60 -0.87 2.02 6.88
N ILE A 61 0.10 1.61 7.69
CA ILE A 61 1.47 1.37 7.25
C ILE A 61 1.91 -0.05 7.58
N TRP A 62 3.12 -0.40 7.16
CA TRP A 62 3.62 -1.76 7.29
C TRP A 62 3.74 -2.15 8.76
N ASP A 63 3.31 -3.37 9.07
CA ASP A 63 3.20 -3.96 10.41
C ASP A 63 2.17 -3.31 11.35
N ASP A 64 1.25 -2.49 10.83
CA ASP A 64 0.05 -2.14 11.62
C ASP A 64 -0.74 -3.40 11.97
N SER A 65 -1.26 -3.48 13.20
CA SER A 65 -2.00 -4.65 13.68
C SER A 65 -3.32 -4.23 14.34
N PHE A 66 -4.43 -4.55 13.69
CA PHE A 66 -5.78 -4.20 14.14
C PHE A 66 -6.43 -5.27 15.02
N ARG A 67 -5.90 -6.50 14.98
CA ARG A 67 -6.30 -7.63 15.83
C ARG A 67 -5.16 -8.65 15.91
N PRO A 68 -5.04 -9.41 17.02
CA PRO A 68 -3.94 -10.34 17.21
C PRO A 68 -3.75 -11.31 16.02
N GLY A 69 -2.53 -11.43 15.53
CA GLY A 69 -2.17 -12.31 14.42
C GLY A 69 -2.44 -11.74 13.02
N HIS A 70 -2.96 -10.51 12.91
CA HIS A 70 -3.15 -9.84 11.62
C HIS A 70 -2.26 -8.60 11.55
N ARG A 71 -1.20 -8.73 10.75
CA ARG A 71 -0.21 -7.68 10.53
C ARG A 71 -0.37 -7.17 9.10
N HIS A 72 -0.36 -5.86 8.94
CA HIS A 72 -0.55 -5.19 7.66
C HIS A 72 0.73 -5.26 6.82
N ALA A 73 0.65 -5.83 5.62
CA ALA A 73 1.82 -6.18 4.82
C ALA A 73 2.18 -5.13 3.75
N GLY A 74 1.68 -3.90 3.90
CA GLY A 74 1.90 -2.84 2.92
C GLY A 74 1.52 -1.46 3.46
N VAL A 75 1.07 -0.59 2.57
CA VAL A 75 0.67 0.78 2.87
C VAL A 75 -0.69 1.06 2.23
N ASP A 76 -1.64 1.53 3.04
CA ASP A 76 -2.97 1.94 2.59
C ASP A 76 -3.01 3.46 2.43
N ILE A 77 -3.32 3.90 1.21
CA ILE A 77 -3.33 5.31 0.82
C ILE A 77 -4.75 5.71 0.43
N PHE A 78 -5.35 6.63 1.18
CA PHE A 78 -6.75 7.03 1.07
C PHE A 78 -6.89 8.37 0.35
N ALA A 79 -7.59 8.39 -0.79
CA ALA A 79 -7.76 9.62 -1.56
C ALA A 79 -8.86 10.57 -1.05
N GLY A 80 -9.91 10.02 -0.42
CA GLY A 80 -11.07 10.79 0.04
C GLY A 80 -12.00 11.25 -1.08
N THR A 81 -11.80 10.70 -2.29
CA THR A 81 -12.64 10.93 -3.47
C THR A 81 -13.70 9.83 -3.62
N GLU A 82 -14.40 9.79 -4.75
CA GLU A 82 -15.19 8.63 -5.16
C GLU A 82 -14.30 7.50 -5.71
N VAL A 83 -14.85 6.29 -5.78
CA VAL A 83 -14.21 5.12 -6.40
C VAL A 83 -13.97 5.38 -7.90
N GLY A 84 -12.85 4.89 -8.44
CA GLY A 84 -12.55 5.03 -9.87
C GLY A 84 -12.15 6.45 -10.30
N VAL A 85 -11.88 7.37 -9.36
CA VAL A 85 -11.53 8.77 -9.65
C VAL A 85 -10.03 9.05 -9.48
N THR A 86 -9.42 8.59 -8.38
CA THR A 86 -8.04 8.98 -8.07
C THR A 86 -7.04 8.08 -8.80
N PRO A 87 -6.15 8.63 -9.65
CA PRO A 87 -5.23 7.87 -10.48
C PRO A 87 -4.09 7.25 -9.68
N ILE A 88 -3.65 6.08 -10.12
CA ILE A 88 -2.49 5.35 -9.62
C ILE A 88 -1.44 5.30 -10.71
N ILE A 89 -0.18 5.56 -10.35
CA ILE A 89 0.98 5.47 -11.23
C ILE A 89 2.00 4.46 -10.69
N ALA A 90 2.84 3.92 -11.57
CA ALA A 90 3.94 3.05 -11.20
C ALA A 90 4.94 3.79 -10.30
N ALA A 91 5.20 3.26 -9.11
CA ALA A 91 6.16 3.81 -8.16
C ALA A 91 7.62 3.69 -8.65
N TYR A 92 7.92 2.72 -9.52
CA TYR A 92 9.26 2.48 -10.05
C TYR A 92 9.18 1.75 -11.41
N SER A 93 10.17 1.95 -12.27
CA SER A 93 10.25 1.25 -13.57
C SER A 93 10.46 -0.25 -13.37
N GLY A 94 9.85 -1.07 -14.23
CA GLY A 94 9.94 -2.52 -14.13
C GLY A 94 9.09 -3.23 -15.17
N TYR A 95 8.77 -4.50 -14.89
CA TYR A 95 8.02 -5.36 -15.80
C TYR A 95 6.67 -5.69 -15.17
N LEU A 96 5.60 -5.13 -15.73
CA LEU A 96 4.23 -5.26 -15.26
C LEU A 96 3.63 -6.60 -15.70
N THR A 97 2.99 -7.26 -14.76
CA THR A 97 2.17 -8.46 -14.97
C THR A 97 0.79 -8.25 -14.37
N ARG A 98 -0.22 -8.77 -15.07
CA ARG A 98 -1.60 -8.88 -14.59
C ARG A 98 -2.11 -10.28 -14.93
N GLU A 99 -2.30 -11.11 -13.91
CA GLU A 99 -2.80 -12.48 -14.12
C GLU A 99 -4.20 -12.49 -14.77
N THR A 100 -4.51 -13.62 -15.39
CA THR A 100 -5.77 -13.78 -16.14
C THR A 100 -7.02 -13.63 -15.25
N ASP A 101 -6.93 -14.05 -13.98
CA ASP A 101 -8.01 -14.01 -13.01
C ASP A 101 -7.97 -12.77 -12.09
N TRP A 102 -6.99 -11.87 -12.27
CA TRP A 102 -6.85 -10.69 -11.42
C TRP A 102 -7.77 -9.54 -11.83
N ILE A 103 -8.74 -9.27 -10.96
CA ILE A 103 -9.76 -8.23 -11.14
C ILE A 103 -9.20 -6.84 -10.83
N SER A 104 -8.51 -6.69 -9.69
CA SER A 104 -8.21 -5.40 -9.08
C SER A 104 -6.72 -5.21 -8.77
N THR A 105 -5.86 -6.01 -9.38
CA THR A 105 -4.44 -6.11 -9.01
C THR A 105 -3.55 -6.09 -10.24
N VAL A 106 -2.44 -5.38 -10.15
CA VAL A 106 -1.27 -5.53 -11.02
C VAL A 106 -0.02 -5.62 -10.16
N ILE A 107 1.02 -6.27 -10.68
CA ILE A 107 2.33 -6.31 -10.05
C ILE A 107 3.39 -5.82 -11.01
N ILE A 108 4.47 -5.25 -10.46
CA ILE A 108 5.64 -4.84 -11.23
C ILE A 108 6.87 -5.56 -10.67
N ARG A 109 7.52 -6.36 -11.51
CA ARG A 109 8.80 -6.98 -11.21
C ARG A 109 9.92 -5.97 -11.36
N VAL A 110 10.76 -5.85 -10.33
CA VAL A 110 11.97 -5.04 -10.35
C VAL A 110 13.17 -5.99 -10.22
N PRO A 111 13.87 -6.30 -11.33
CA PRO A 111 14.90 -7.35 -11.34
C PRO A 111 16.11 -7.04 -10.45
N LYS A 112 16.38 -5.75 -10.22
CA LYS A 112 17.45 -5.25 -9.36
C LYS A 112 16.84 -4.27 -8.38
N ASP A 113 16.60 -4.73 -7.16
CA ASP A 113 16.15 -3.88 -6.08
C ASP A 113 17.08 -2.66 -5.93
N PRO A 114 16.55 -1.42 -5.99
CA PRO A 114 17.37 -0.22 -5.86
C PRO A 114 18.11 -0.10 -4.52
N LEU A 115 17.66 -0.77 -3.47
CA LEU A 115 18.30 -0.81 -2.15
C LEU A 115 19.31 -1.96 -2.03
N ARG A 116 19.11 -3.06 -2.77
CA ARG A 116 19.96 -4.25 -2.77
C ARG A 116 20.01 -4.88 -4.18
N PRO A 117 20.89 -4.40 -5.08
CA PRO A 117 20.87 -4.81 -6.50
C PRO A 117 21.10 -6.29 -6.79
N THR A 118 21.46 -7.09 -5.78
CA THR A 118 21.65 -8.55 -5.89
C THR A 118 20.37 -9.36 -5.74
N ARG A 119 19.22 -8.72 -5.48
CA ARG A 119 17.91 -9.40 -5.39
C ARG A 119 16.87 -8.74 -6.29
N GLN A 120 15.85 -9.53 -6.61
CA GLN A 120 14.61 -9.09 -7.25
C GLN A 120 13.56 -8.78 -6.17
N ILE A 121 12.65 -7.86 -6.49
CA ILE A 121 11.45 -7.57 -5.71
C ILE A 121 10.23 -7.44 -6.64
N TRP A 122 9.05 -7.51 -6.04
CA TRP A 122 7.78 -7.29 -6.69
C TRP A 122 7.04 -6.14 -6.01
N VAL A 123 6.39 -5.27 -6.77
CA VAL A 123 5.58 -4.18 -6.24
C VAL A 123 4.12 -4.42 -6.61
N TYR A 124 3.27 -4.58 -5.60
CA TYR A 124 1.85 -4.86 -5.75
C TYR A 124 1.03 -3.57 -5.71
N TYR A 125 -0.01 -3.51 -6.54
CA TYR A 125 -1.03 -2.46 -6.51
C TYR A 125 -2.38 -3.15 -6.50
N THR A 126 -3.14 -3.06 -5.41
CA THR A 126 -4.39 -3.82 -5.24
C THR A 126 -5.60 -2.90 -4.99
N HIS A 127 -6.78 -3.51 -4.84
CA HIS A 127 -8.09 -2.83 -4.66
C HIS A 127 -8.51 -1.90 -5.81
N MET A 128 -7.92 -2.02 -6.99
CA MET A 128 -8.20 -1.20 -8.18
C MET A 128 -9.48 -1.63 -8.93
N ALA A 129 -10.60 -1.81 -8.22
CA ALA A 129 -11.90 -2.14 -8.78
C ALA A 129 -13.04 -1.66 -7.86
N ASP A 130 -14.26 -1.56 -8.41
CA ASP A 130 -15.46 -1.31 -7.60
C ASP A 130 -15.83 -2.54 -6.75
N ARG A 131 -16.75 -2.37 -5.79
CA ARG A 131 -17.24 -3.46 -4.94
C ARG A 131 -17.79 -4.67 -5.70
N ASN A 132 -18.27 -4.49 -6.93
CA ASN A 132 -18.88 -5.55 -7.73
C ASN A 132 -17.86 -6.27 -8.62
N GLY A 133 -16.60 -5.82 -8.63
CA GLY A 133 -15.53 -6.37 -9.46
C GLY A 133 -15.39 -5.72 -10.82
N LEU A 134 -15.97 -4.53 -11.05
CA LEU A 134 -15.66 -3.73 -12.22
C LEU A 134 -14.25 -3.16 -12.06
N SER A 135 -13.31 -3.69 -12.85
CA SER A 135 -11.90 -3.30 -12.80
C SER A 135 -11.69 -1.84 -13.22
N PHE A 136 -10.83 -1.16 -12.45
CA PHE A 136 -10.30 0.18 -12.77
C PHE A 136 -8.83 0.15 -13.16
N VAL A 137 -8.25 -1.04 -13.35
CA VAL A 137 -6.92 -1.17 -13.98
C VAL A 137 -7.01 -0.67 -15.42
N SER A 138 -5.98 0.06 -15.85
CA SER A 138 -5.89 0.64 -17.20
C SER A 138 -6.17 -0.41 -18.29
N PRO A 139 -6.93 -0.07 -19.35
CA PRO A 139 -7.16 -0.98 -20.46
C PRO A 139 -5.90 -1.31 -21.26
N GLU A 140 -4.80 -0.56 -21.07
CA GLU A 140 -3.47 -0.89 -21.61
C GLU A 140 -2.89 -2.16 -20.97
N PHE A 141 -3.40 -2.53 -19.79
CA PHE A 141 -2.98 -3.71 -19.03
C PHE A 141 -4.15 -4.71 -18.87
N PRO A 142 -4.60 -5.34 -19.97
CA PRO A 142 -5.68 -6.32 -19.92
C PRO A 142 -5.25 -7.57 -19.13
N PRO A 143 -6.18 -8.37 -18.58
CA PRO A 143 -5.84 -9.62 -17.90
C PRO A 143 -5.03 -10.58 -18.80
N GLY A 144 -4.05 -11.26 -18.22
CA GLY A 144 -3.19 -12.24 -18.89
C GLY A 144 -1.96 -11.63 -19.57
N ILE A 145 -1.62 -10.36 -19.31
CA ILE A 145 -0.33 -9.81 -19.74
C ILE A 145 0.75 -10.13 -18.73
N GLU A 146 1.95 -10.37 -19.24
CA GLU A 146 3.12 -10.68 -18.44
C GLU A 146 4.31 -9.89 -18.97
N GLU A 147 5.16 -9.44 -18.04
CA GLU A 147 6.48 -8.91 -18.36
C GLU A 147 6.49 -7.68 -19.30
N VAL A 148 5.44 -6.86 -19.22
CA VAL A 148 5.33 -5.63 -20.02
C VAL A 148 6.13 -4.52 -19.35
N TYR A 149 7.19 -4.04 -20.02
CA TYR A 149 8.00 -2.96 -19.45
C TYR A 149 7.19 -1.67 -19.30
N VAL A 150 7.27 -1.07 -18.11
CA VAL A 150 6.67 0.22 -17.76
C VAL A 150 7.71 1.11 -17.09
N GLU A 151 7.61 2.41 -17.33
CA GLU A 151 8.46 3.40 -16.66
C GLU A 151 7.83 3.83 -15.33
N GLU A 152 8.65 4.32 -14.40
CA GLU A 152 8.13 5.03 -13.23
C GLU A 152 7.22 6.19 -13.69
N GLY A 153 6.07 6.33 -13.02
CA GLY A 153 5.06 7.30 -13.39
C GLY A 153 4.07 6.86 -14.48
N THR A 154 4.23 5.67 -15.08
CA THR A 154 3.21 5.11 -15.98
C THR A 154 1.87 4.96 -15.26
N PHE A 155 0.79 5.43 -15.87
CA PHE A 155 -0.57 5.32 -15.33
C PHE A 155 -1.05 3.86 -15.30
N LEU A 156 -1.46 3.36 -14.14
CA LEU A 156 -1.86 1.97 -13.91
C LEU A 156 -3.37 1.77 -13.82
N GLY A 157 -4.12 2.81 -13.45
CA GLY A 157 -5.56 2.72 -13.20
C GLY A 157 -6.01 3.68 -12.10
N TYR A 158 -7.14 3.36 -11.45
CA TYR A 158 -7.70 4.19 -10.39
C TYR A 158 -7.92 3.41 -9.09
N GLN A 159 -7.91 4.12 -7.95
CA GLN A 159 -8.27 3.54 -6.65
C GLN A 159 -9.69 2.99 -6.65
N GLY A 160 -9.91 1.92 -5.90
CA GLY A 160 -11.21 1.29 -5.73
C GLY A 160 -11.43 0.77 -4.31
N ASN A 161 -12.42 -0.10 -4.16
CA ASN A 161 -12.85 -0.64 -2.87
C ASN A 161 -13.22 -2.14 -2.93
N TYR A 162 -12.66 -2.85 -3.90
CA TYR A 162 -12.89 -4.27 -4.09
C TYR A 162 -12.19 -5.12 -3.03
N SER A 163 -12.91 -6.02 -2.39
CA SER A 163 -12.39 -6.93 -1.35
C SER A 163 -12.41 -8.41 -1.76
N GLY A 164 -12.95 -8.74 -2.92
CA GLY A 164 -13.32 -10.12 -3.27
C GLY A 164 -14.74 -10.52 -2.81
N ASP A 165 -15.34 -9.74 -1.89
CA ASP A 165 -16.71 -9.94 -1.40
C ASP A 165 -17.55 -8.67 -1.61
N PRO A 166 -18.49 -8.66 -2.58
CA PRO A 166 -19.32 -7.49 -2.87
C PRO A 166 -20.20 -7.02 -1.70
N LEU A 167 -20.47 -7.87 -0.72
CA LEU A 167 -21.25 -7.52 0.47
C LEU A 167 -20.39 -6.89 1.58
N ASN A 168 -19.06 -7.06 1.49
CA ASN A 168 -18.10 -6.56 2.47
C ASN A 168 -16.94 -5.84 1.75
N PRO A 169 -17.20 -4.73 1.03
CA PRO A 169 -16.14 -3.98 0.36
C PRO A 169 -15.14 -3.40 1.36
N THR A 170 -13.93 -3.12 0.90
CA THR A 170 -12.98 -2.34 1.69
C THR A 170 -13.38 -0.86 1.72
N GLY A 171 -12.67 -0.03 2.50
CA GLY A 171 -12.69 1.42 2.26
C GLY A 171 -12.03 1.76 0.92
N LEU A 172 -12.32 2.93 0.34
CA LEU A 172 -11.61 3.39 -0.87
C LEU A 172 -10.13 3.64 -0.53
N HIS A 173 -9.23 2.85 -1.12
CA HIS A 173 -7.79 3.07 -1.00
C HIS A 173 -7.02 2.37 -2.12
N LEU A 174 -5.76 2.75 -2.28
CA LEU A 174 -4.72 1.88 -2.84
C LEU A 174 -4.04 1.15 -1.68
N HIS A 175 -3.90 -0.17 -1.78
CA HIS A 175 -2.91 -0.90 -1.01
C HIS A 175 -1.70 -1.18 -1.91
N ILE A 176 -0.52 -0.77 -1.43
CA ILE A 176 0.76 -1.00 -2.10
C ILE A 176 1.73 -1.73 -1.17
N SER A 177 2.37 -2.78 -1.67
CA SER A 177 3.34 -3.58 -0.92
C SER A 177 4.57 -3.90 -1.77
N VAL A 178 5.71 -4.02 -1.09
CA VAL A 178 6.99 -4.45 -1.70
C VAL A 178 7.25 -5.87 -1.23
N VAL A 179 7.23 -6.82 -2.16
CA VAL A 179 7.14 -8.25 -1.90
C VAL A 179 8.42 -8.95 -2.34
N GLU A 180 8.80 -9.98 -1.59
CA GLU A 180 9.94 -10.82 -1.91
C GLU A 180 9.71 -11.64 -3.19
N ASP A 181 10.82 -11.93 -3.86
CA ASP A 181 10.88 -13.00 -4.85
C ASP A 181 10.88 -14.38 -4.17
N ASP A 182 10.28 -15.38 -4.81
CA ASP A 182 10.27 -16.78 -4.33
C ASP A 182 11.63 -17.49 -4.47
N GLY A 183 12.61 -16.86 -5.12
CA GLY A 183 13.93 -17.41 -5.41
C GLY A 183 14.03 -18.08 -6.78
N PHE A 184 12.92 -18.21 -7.50
CA PHE A 184 12.80 -18.74 -8.85
C PHE A 184 12.31 -17.69 -9.85
N GLY A 185 12.22 -16.42 -9.43
CA GLY A 185 11.79 -15.32 -10.26
C GLY A 185 10.29 -15.08 -10.23
N ASN A 186 9.53 -15.67 -9.30
CA ASN A 186 8.10 -15.41 -9.12
C ASN A 186 7.83 -14.61 -7.83
N TYR A 187 6.63 -14.07 -7.73
CA TYR A 187 6.16 -13.31 -6.59
C TYR A 187 5.62 -14.21 -5.46
N LYS A 188 5.79 -13.78 -4.21
CA LYS A 188 5.15 -14.41 -3.05
C LYS A 188 3.78 -13.78 -2.74
N ASN A 189 3.04 -14.36 -1.80
CA ASN A 189 1.76 -13.81 -1.37
C ASN A 189 1.95 -12.53 -0.54
N GLU A 190 1.42 -11.41 -1.02
CA GLU A 190 1.52 -10.10 -0.38
C GLU A 190 0.80 -10.02 0.98
N LEU A 191 -0.27 -10.81 1.17
CA LEU A 191 -1.05 -10.80 2.42
C LEU A 191 -0.29 -11.33 3.64
N ASP A 192 0.84 -12.01 3.42
CA ASP A 192 1.70 -12.50 4.48
C ASP A 192 2.89 -11.56 4.65
N ILE A 193 2.93 -10.87 5.79
CA ILE A 193 3.95 -9.86 6.08
C ILE A 193 5.37 -10.40 5.99
N GLU A 194 5.60 -11.68 6.26
CA GLU A 194 6.94 -12.29 6.16
C GLU A 194 7.43 -12.41 4.70
N ASN A 195 6.52 -12.25 3.73
CA ASN A 195 6.84 -12.15 2.32
C ASN A 195 7.01 -10.70 1.84
N THR A 196 7.01 -9.72 2.74
CA THR A 196 7.08 -8.30 2.38
C THR A 196 8.25 -7.59 3.06
N TYR A 197 8.80 -6.61 2.36
CA TYR A 197 9.82 -5.72 2.89
C TYR A 197 9.18 -4.49 3.50
N ASP A 198 9.80 -3.97 4.57
CA ASP A 198 9.53 -2.63 5.06
C ASP A 198 9.66 -1.62 3.90
N PRO A 199 8.56 -0.90 3.55
CA PRO A 199 8.54 0.02 2.43
C PRO A 199 9.21 1.36 2.75
N SER A 200 9.55 1.64 4.01
CA SER A 200 10.13 2.91 4.47
C SER A 200 11.34 3.38 3.64
N PRO A 201 12.38 2.56 3.41
CA PRO A 201 13.54 3.00 2.61
C PRO A 201 13.25 3.15 1.12
N TYR A 202 12.18 2.54 0.59
CA TYR A 202 11.81 2.70 -0.82
C TYR A 202 11.14 4.05 -1.08
N PHE A 203 10.27 4.49 -0.16
CA PHE A 203 9.56 5.76 -0.27
C PHE A 203 10.23 6.92 0.47
N GLY A 204 11.21 6.67 1.32
CA GLY A 204 11.87 7.71 2.11
C GLY A 204 10.96 8.29 3.19
N LEU A 205 10.02 7.50 3.69
CA LEU A 205 9.01 7.88 4.67
C LEU A 205 9.01 6.87 5.83
N PRO A 206 8.62 7.26 7.05
CA PRO A 206 8.56 6.33 8.18
C PRO A 206 7.29 5.47 8.12
N LEU A 207 7.33 4.40 7.33
CA LEU A 207 6.22 3.52 6.96
C LEU A 207 6.23 2.19 7.73
N ASN A 208 7.03 2.07 8.78
CA ASN A 208 7.06 0.92 9.67
C ASN A 208 6.37 1.26 10.99
N ALA A 209 5.31 0.54 11.35
CA ALA A 209 4.53 0.79 12.56
C ALA A 209 5.33 0.61 13.86
N ASN A 210 6.43 -0.14 13.84
CA ASN A 210 7.32 -0.26 14.99
C ASN A 210 8.20 0.98 15.19
N GLU A 211 8.43 1.77 14.15
CA GLU A 211 9.27 2.97 14.18
C GLU A 211 8.44 4.27 14.23
N ASN A 212 7.27 4.27 13.60
CA ASN A 212 6.32 5.37 13.61
C ASN A 212 4.96 4.85 14.10
N PRO A 213 4.67 4.93 15.41
CA PRO A 213 3.37 4.50 15.94
C PRO A 213 2.30 5.60 15.91
N ASP A 214 2.70 6.87 15.91
CA ASP A 214 1.80 7.95 16.37
C ASP A 214 1.44 8.99 15.30
N THR A 215 2.19 9.08 14.20
CA THR A 215 2.03 10.16 13.22
C THR A 215 1.71 9.67 11.82
N ILE A 216 0.87 10.43 11.10
CA ILE A 216 0.65 10.24 9.67
C ILE A 216 1.92 10.65 8.92
N PRO A 217 2.56 9.73 8.16
CA PRO A 217 3.74 10.05 7.37
C PRO A 217 3.41 11.08 6.29
N VAL A 218 4.27 12.08 6.13
CA VAL A 218 4.17 13.09 5.07
C VAL A 218 5.56 13.44 4.54
N CYS A 219 5.60 13.95 3.32
CA CYS A 219 6.79 14.40 2.63
C CYS A 219 6.86 15.92 2.68
N TYR A 220 8.02 16.46 3.09
CA TYR A 220 8.26 17.90 3.20
C TYR A 220 9.21 18.40 2.10
#